data_AF-A0A520B472-F1
#
_entry.id   AF-A0A520B472-F1
#
_cell.length_a   1.000
_cell.length_b   1.000
_cell.length_c   1.000
_cell.angle_alpha   90.00
_cell.angle_beta   90.00
_cell.angle_gamma   90.00
#
_symmetry.space_group_name_H-M   'P 1'
#
loop_
_entity.id
_entity.type
_entity.pdbx_description
1 polymer ?
#
loop_
_entity_poly.entity_id
_entity_poly.type
_entity_poly.pdbx_seq_one_letter_code
_entity_poly.pdbx_strand_id
1 'polypeptide(L)'
;MLRIAVVEGRYGKVSINGALAGQAAPWLDDLRHGAPLGTELNARLRLLSEQPGVRAVAVLSPGDDIGEGDVAIDVQPERRFVGGLRLDNHGNAYAGRVRLTGQAAGQSLLRLGDRAGLVLGANSGNGWQGALSYALPVGHRGVRVGGSISQHRYQLGKDFKALEASGDVNAADLQLSWPIHRSAGLRLEGQVALELQRIRHLRGAVNVDDRRHGTATQLAINGSGSGSAGGAAGRLWIDAGHLTLLNAAQLRFDAATARTAGHYGRLGADVSAITWLGGSTLFLRGAGQWSRANLDSSKKFVLGGADGVRAWPSGDGAGDDAALLQ
;
A
#
# COMPACT_ATOMS: atom_id res chain seq x y z
N MET A 1 -47.34 -36.11 -8.88
CA MET A 1 -45.89 -35.91 -9.12
C MET A 1 -45.65 -34.42 -9.32
N LEU A 2 -44.80 -33.79 -8.51
CA LEU A 2 -44.41 -32.39 -8.66
C LEU A 2 -43.18 -32.31 -9.57
N ARG A 3 -43.24 -31.52 -10.64
CA ARG A 3 -42.11 -31.24 -11.53
C ARG A 3 -41.74 -29.76 -11.41
N ILE A 4 -40.58 -29.48 -10.86
CA ILE A 4 -40.01 -28.13 -10.78
C ILE A 4 -39.11 -27.93 -11.99
N ALA A 5 -39.36 -26.90 -12.79
CA ALA A 5 -38.49 -26.47 -13.88
C ALA A 5 -37.76 -25.19 -13.45
N VAL A 6 -36.43 -25.21 -13.50
CA VAL A 6 -35.59 -24.04 -13.24
C VAL A 6 -35.09 -23.54 -14.59
N VAL A 7 -35.38 -22.28 -14.91
CA VAL A 7 -34.82 -21.60 -16.09
C VAL A 7 -33.65 -20.78 -15.60
N GLU A 8 -32.43 -21.21 -15.94
CA GLU A 8 -31.22 -20.44 -15.67
C GLU A 8 -31.16 -19.22 -16.58
N GLY A 9 -30.97 -18.03 -15.99
CA GLY A 9 -30.79 -16.80 -16.75
C GLY A 9 -29.51 -16.84 -17.59
N ARG A 10 -29.56 -16.31 -18.80
CA ARG A 10 -28.42 -16.17 -19.71
C ARG A 10 -28.28 -14.72 -20.18
N TYR A 11 -27.07 -14.33 -20.56
CA TYR A 11 -26.88 -13.03 -21.19
C TYR A 11 -27.51 -13.03 -22.59
N GLY A 12 -28.43 -12.09 -22.82
CA GLY A 12 -28.88 -11.71 -24.15
C GLY A 12 -27.82 -10.85 -24.82
N LYS A 13 -28.19 -9.63 -25.24
CA LYS A 13 -27.26 -8.64 -25.78
C LYS A 13 -26.39 -8.03 -24.69
N VAL A 14 -25.07 -8.02 -24.90
CA VAL A 14 -24.12 -7.30 -24.04
C VAL A 14 -23.57 -6.10 -24.81
N SER A 15 -23.78 -4.90 -24.27
CA SER A 15 -23.29 -3.65 -24.86
C SER A 15 -22.39 -2.90 -23.88
N ILE A 16 -21.29 -2.34 -24.39
CA ILE A 16 -20.34 -1.55 -23.62
C ILE A 16 -20.32 -0.15 -24.22
N ASN A 17 -20.70 0.83 -23.42
CA ASN A 17 -20.89 2.22 -23.81
C ASN A 17 -19.95 3.13 -22.99
N GLY A 18 -19.89 4.40 -23.39
CA GLY A 18 -19.12 5.43 -22.68
C GLY A 18 -17.70 5.64 -23.21
N ALA A 19 -17.04 6.68 -22.70
CA ALA A 19 -15.77 7.15 -23.25
C ALA A 19 -14.62 6.13 -23.09
N LEU A 20 -14.74 5.18 -22.15
CA LEU A 20 -13.74 4.12 -21.94
C LEU A 20 -14.15 2.77 -22.52
N ALA A 21 -15.24 2.67 -23.28
CA ALA A 21 -15.79 1.40 -23.77
C ALA A 21 -14.74 0.50 -24.46
N GLY A 22 -13.97 1.05 -25.40
CA GLY A 22 -12.95 0.28 -26.12
C GLY A 22 -11.82 -0.24 -25.23
N GLN A 23 -11.42 0.53 -24.20
CA GLN A 23 -10.39 0.11 -23.25
C GLN A 23 -10.94 -0.89 -22.22
N ALA A 24 -12.24 -0.82 -21.93
CA ALA A 24 -12.93 -1.69 -20.98
C ALA A 24 -13.35 -3.03 -21.58
N ALA A 25 -13.54 -3.11 -22.91
CA ALA A 25 -13.99 -4.34 -23.57
C ALA A 25 -13.18 -5.60 -23.21
N PRO A 26 -11.83 -5.57 -23.17
CA PRO A 26 -11.05 -6.73 -22.75
C PRO A 26 -11.27 -7.16 -21.29
N TRP A 27 -11.77 -6.26 -20.44
CA TRP A 27 -12.09 -6.56 -19.03
C TRP A 27 -13.43 -7.25 -18.85
N LEU A 28 -14.27 -7.19 -19.88
CA LEU A 28 -15.64 -7.69 -19.89
C LEU A 28 -15.80 -8.83 -20.91
N ASP A 29 -14.69 -9.38 -21.40
CA ASP A 29 -14.66 -10.37 -22.47
C ASP A 29 -15.40 -11.67 -22.14
N ASP A 30 -15.49 -12.04 -20.87
CA ASP A 30 -16.21 -13.23 -20.40
C ASP A 30 -17.74 -13.02 -20.36
N LEU A 31 -18.23 -11.78 -20.49
CA LEU A 31 -19.65 -11.45 -20.54
C LEU A 31 -20.15 -11.52 -21.99
N ARG A 32 -20.46 -12.73 -22.45
CA ARG A 32 -20.90 -12.99 -23.83
C ARG A 32 -22.33 -13.52 -23.87
N HIS A 33 -23.00 -13.25 -24.99
CA HIS A 33 -24.31 -13.81 -25.29
C HIS A 33 -24.34 -15.33 -25.08
N GLY A 34 -25.42 -15.82 -24.46
CA GLY A 34 -25.64 -17.23 -24.12
C GLY A 34 -24.90 -17.74 -22.89
N ALA A 35 -23.93 -16.99 -22.33
CA ALA A 35 -23.27 -17.38 -21.09
C ALA A 35 -24.24 -17.22 -19.88
N PRO A 36 -24.07 -18.01 -18.81
CA PRO A 36 -24.94 -17.92 -17.64
C PRO A 36 -24.89 -16.52 -17.01
N LEU A 37 -26.05 -15.93 -16.80
CA LEU A 37 -26.20 -14.68 -16.08
C LEU A 37 -26.06 -14.97 -14.58
N GLY A 38 -25.10 -14.31 -13.93
CA GLY A 38 -24.75 -14.65 -12.56
C GLY A 38 -23.76 -13.71 -11.91
N THR A 39 -22.97 -14.25 -10.97
CA THR A 39 -22.02 -13.49 -10.16
C THR A 39 -20.88 -12.87 -10.97
N GLU A 40 -20.63 -13.37 -12.18
CA GLU A 40 -19.54 -12.90 -13.04
C GLU A 40 -19.71 -11.44 -13.45
N LEU A 41 -20.92 -10.99 -13.77
CA LEU A 41 -21.19 -9.57 -14.08
C LEU A 41 -20.75 -8.68 -12.91
N ASN A 42 -21.18 -9.01 -11.71
CA ASN A 42 -20.84 -8.25 -10.50
C ASN A 42 -19.34 -8.30 -10.21
N ALA A 43 -18.68 -9.45 -10.43
CA ALA A 43 -17.24 -9.59 -10.25
C ALA A 43 -16.46 -8.70 -11.22
N ARG A 44 -16.84 -8.69 -12.51
CA ARG A 44 -16.21 -7.90 -13.56
C ARG A 44 -16.42 -6.40 -13.38
N LEU A 45 -17.66 -5.99 -13.08
CA LEU A 45 -17.97 -4.58 -12.80
C LEU A 45 -17.24 -4.06 -11.57
N ARG A 46 -17.10 -4.88 -10.53
CA ARG A 46 -16.33 -4.51 -9.34
C ARG A 46 -14.86 -4.35 -9.71
N LEU A 47 -14.29 -5.32 -10.44
CA LEU A 47 -12.89 -5.26 -10.84
C LEU A 47 -12.58 -4.03 -11.68
N LEU A 48 -13.49 -3.67 -12.59
CA LEU A 48 -13.37 -2.49 -13.45
C LEU A 48 -13.55 -1.19 -12.65
N SER A 49 -14.51 -1.14 -11.72
CA SER A 49 -14.75 0.02 -10.85
C SER A 49 -13.67 0.22 -9.78
N GLU A 50 -12.89 -0.82 -9.47
CA GLU A 50 -11.71 -0.71 -8.61
C GLU A 50 -10.49 -0.15 -9.36
N GLN A 51 -10.55 -0.01 -10.69
CA GLN A 51 -9.47 0.60 -11.45
C GLN A 51 -9.40 2.11 -11.21
N PRO A 52 -8.19 2.66 -10.94
CA PRO A 52 -8.00 4.09 -10.73
C PRO A 52 -8.62 4.95 -11.85
N GLY A 53 -9.53 5.86 -11.47
CA GLY A 53 -10.12 6.83 -12.40
C GLY A 53 -11.16 6.22 -13.34
N VAL A 54 -11.77 5.09 -12.99
CA VAL A 54 -12.78 4.39 -13.81
C VAL A 54 -14.07 4.25 -13.00
N ARG A 55 -15.18 4.65 -13.60
CA ARG A 55 -16.52 4.34 -13.11
C ARG A 55 -17.21 3.41 -14.11
N ALA A 56 -17.69 2.26 -13.63
CA ALA A 56 -18.47 1.33 -14.44
C ALA A 56 -19.83 1.08 -13.79
N VAL A 57 -20.90 1.21 -14.58
CA VAL A 57 -22.28 0.96 -14.14
C VAL A 57 -22.94 0.03 -15.16
N ALA A 58 -23.67 -0.98 -14.70
CA ALA A 58 -24.45 -1.84 -15.57
C ALA A 58 -25.95 -1.70 -15.29
N VAL A 59 -26.73 -1.79 -16.36
CA VAL A 59 -28.18 -1.90 -16.33
C VAL A 59 -28.56 -3.23 -16.95
N LEU A 60 -29.39 -4.00 -16.24
CA LEU A 60 -29.98 -5.23 -16.77
C LEU A 60 -31.41 -4.94 -17.22
N SER A 61 -31.77 -5.46 -18.39
CA SER A 61 -33.12 -5.40 -18.94
C SER A 61 -33.57 -6.78 -19.45
N PRO A 62 -34.87 -7.02 -19.64
CA PRO A 62 -35.34 -8.23 -20.31
C PRO A 62 -34.70 -8.36 -21.70
N GLY A 63 -34.25 -9.57 -22.06
CA GLY A 63 -33.75 -9.89 -23.41
C GLY A 63 -34.87 -10.30 -24.37
N ASP A 64 -34.49 -10.64 -25.60
CA ASP A 64 -35.43 -11.01 -26.66
C ASP A 64 -36.04 -12.41 -26.46
N ASP A 65 -35.28 -13.35 -25.85
CA ASP A 65 -35.70 -14.73 -25.61
C ASP A 65 -36.01 -15.03 -24.13
N ILE A 66 -36.86 -16.04 -23.89
CA ILE A 66 -37.22 -16.48 -22.53
C ILE A 66 -35.97 -17.00 -21.81
N GLY A 67 -35.69 -16.41 -20.65
CA GLY A 67 -34.50 -16.75 -19.87
C GLY A 67 -33.28 -15.89 -20.20
N GLU A 68 -33.41 -14.91 -21.10
CA GLU A 68 -32.33 -13.97 -21.41
C GLU A 68 -32.50 -12.61 -20.72
N GLY A 69 -31.37 -12.03 -20.33
CA GLY A 69 -31.26 -10.67 -19.83
C GLY A 69 -30.20 -9.90 -20.60
N ASP A 70 -30.59 -8.76 -21.16
CA ASP A 70 -29.69 -7.82 -21.83
C ASP A 70 -28.93 -7.00 -20.78
N VAL A 71 -27.66 -6.70 -21.09
CA VAL A 71 -26.78 -5.92 -20.21
C VAL A 71 -26.18 -4.75 -20.97
N ALA A 72 -26.42 -3.54 -20.48
CA ALA A 72 -25.77 -2.33 -20.94
C ALA A 72 -24.79 -1.82 -19.87
N ILE A 73 -23.50 -1.80 -20.19
CA ILE A 73 -22.42 -1.39 -19.30
C ILE A 73 -21.89 -0.03 -19.75
N ASP A 74 -22.11 1.02 -18.97
CA ASP A 74 -21.54 2.35 -19.20
C ASP A 74 -20.22 2.50 -18.43
N VAL A 75 -19.14 2.79 -19.16
CA VAL A 75 -17.79 2.96 -18.60
C VAL A 75 -17.27 4.35 -18.90
N GLN A 76 -17.08 5.14 -17.85
CA GLN A 76 -16.72 6.55 -17.92
C GLN A 76 -15.45 6.83 -17.13
N PRO A 77 -14.63 7.82 -17.55
CA PRO A 77 -13.54 8.31 -16.74
C PRO A 77 -14.09 8.99 -15.49
N GLU A 78 -13.42 8.79 -14.37
CA GLU A 78 -13.67 9.48 -13.11
C GLU A 78 -12.59 10.55 -12.85
N ARG A 79 -12.40 10.94 -11.59
CA ARG A 79 -11.48 12.01 -11.20
C ARG A 79 -10.04 11.67 -11.56
N ARG A 80 -9.53 12.28 -12.64
CA ARG A 80 -8.20 12.00 -13.19
C ARG A 80 -7.05 12.39 -12.27
N PHE A 81 -7.20 13.48 -11.53
CA PHE A 81 -6.19 13.97 -10.60
C PHE A 81 -6.79 14.09 -9.20
N VAL A 82 -6.06 13.59 -8.22
CA VAL A 82 -6.38 13.72 -6.80
C VAL A 82 -5.12 14.14 -6.06
N GLY A 83 -5.28 14.92 -5.00
CA GLY A 83 -4.14 15.37 -4.21
C GLY A 83 -4.58 16.07 -2.94
N GLY A 84 -3.60 16.39 -2.11
CA GLY A 84 -3.83 17.07 -0.84
C GLY A 84 -2.52 17.57 -0.24
N LEU A 85 -2.67 18.52 0.69
CA LEU A 85 -1.60 19.03 1.53
C LEU A 85 -1.92 18.70 2.98
N ARG A 86 -0.89 18.38 3.76
CA ARG A 86 -0.98 18.12 5.20
C ARG A 86 0.10 18.92 5.91
N LEU A 87 -0.31 19.70 6.90
CA LEU A 87 0.57 20.35 7.87
C LEU A 87 0.30 19.73 9.23
N ASP A 88 1.31 19.14 9.86
CA ASP A 88 1.18 18.52 11.17
C ASP A 88 2.42 18.76 12.05
N ASN A 89 2.30 18.46 13.33
CA ASN A 89 3.38 18.51 14.31
C ASN A 89 3.81 17.10 14.77
N HIS A 90 3.55 16.06 13.97
CA HIS A 90 3.85 14.67 14.31
C HIS A 90 5.28 14.25 13.95
N GLY A 91 6.13 15.19 13.51
CA GLY A 91 7.54 14.93 13.22
C GLY A 91 8.36 14.64 14.48
N ASN A 92 9.57 14.10 14.26
CA ASN A 92 10.47 13.72 15.34
C ASN A 92 11.00 14.95 16.09
N ALA A 93 11.12 14.83 17.41
CA ALA A 93 11.53 15.94 18.26
C ALA A 93 12.97 16.42 18.00
N TYR A 94 13.84 15.55 17.49
CA TYR A 94 15.25 15.83 17.19
C TYR A 94 15.48 16.13 15.70
N ALA A 95 14.63 15.63 14.79
CA ALA A 95 14.80 15.79 13.34
C ALA A 95 13.82 16.76 12.67
N GLY A 96 12.95 17.42 13.44
CA GLY A 96 11.97 18.40 12.95
C GLY A 96 10.53 17.99 13.26
N ARG A 97 9.87 18.75 14.15
CA ARG A 97 8.52 18.43 14.66
C ARG A 97 7.41 18.81 13.68
N VAL A 98 7.48 20.01 13.11
CA VAL A 98 6.50 20.48 12.12
C VAL A 98 6.85 19.91 10.76
N ARG A 99 5.85 19.31 10.08
CA ARG A 99 5.99 18.69 8.76
C ARG A 99 4.92 19.24 7.81
N LEU A 100 5.34 19.59 6.60
CA LEU A 100 4.47 19.86 5.47
C LEU A 100 4.64 18.73 4.46
N THR A 101 3.56 18.02 4.13
CA THR A 101 3.54 16.94 3.13
C THR A 101 2.51 17.25 2.06
N GLY A 102 2.91 17.19 0.80
CA GLY A 102 2.03 17.23 -0.36
C GLY A 102 2.00 15.89 -1.07
N GLN A 103 0.82 15.49 -1.53
CA GLN A 103 0.63 14.27 -2.29
C GLN A 103 -0.28 14.53 -3.49
N ALA A 104 0.06 13.92 -4.62
CA ALA A 104 -0.74 13.97 -5.83
C ALA A 104 -0.74 12.59 -6.50
N ALA A 105 -1.82 12.26 -7.19
CA ALA A 105 -1.90 11.08 -8.04
C ALA A 105 -2.66 11.40 -9.33
N GLY A 106 -2.15 10.87 -10.43
CA GLY A 106 -2.84 10.80 -11.71
C GLY A 106 -3.38 9.39 -11.94
N GLN A 107 -4.63 9.29 -12.38
CA GLN A 107 -5.36 8.05 -12.56
C GLN A 107 -5.68 7.84 -14.04
N SER A 108 -5.44 6.65 -14.59
CA SER A 108 -5.66 6.33 -16.00
C SER A 108 -5.05 7.39 -16.94
N LEU A 109 -3.77 7.70 -16.76
CA LEU A 109 -3.02 8.69 -17.53
C LEU A 109 -2.65 8.17 -18.92
N LEU A 110 -2.06 6.98 -19.01
CA LEU A 110 -1.61 6.37 -20.26
C LEU A 110 -2.53 5.23 -20.70
N ARG A 111 -3.06 4.45 -19.75
CA ARG A 111 -3.95 3.31 -19.99
C ARG A 111 -4.98 3.17 -18.87
N LEU A 112 -6.12 2.56 -19.18
CA LEU A 112 -7.16 2.24 -18.19
C LEU A 112 -6.58 1.51 -16.98
N GLY A 113 -6.78 2.11 -15.81
CA GLY A 113 -6.40 1.57 -14.51
C GLY A 113 -4.95 1.79 -14.09
N ASP A 114 -4.11 2.46 -14.89
CA ASP A 114 -2.79 2.88 -14.41
C ASP A 114 -2.91 4.00 -13.35
N ARG A 115 -1.85 4.16 -12.56
CA ARG A 115 -1.77 5.21 -11.54
C ARG A 115 -0.34 5.67 -11.37
N ALA A 116 -0.12 6.97 -11.47
CA ALA A 116 1.13 7.64 -11.09
C ALA A 116 0.93 8.37 -9.76
N GLY A 117 1.91 8.31 -8.87
CA GLY A 117 1.90 8.98 -7.57
C GLY A 117 3.14 9.85 -7.36
N LEU A 118 2.93 10.97 -6.67
CA LEU A 118 3.98 11.87 -6.21
C LEU A 118 3.72 12.19 -4.73
N VAL A 119 4.75 12.06 -3.90
CA VAL A 119 4.76 12.56 -2.52
C VAL A 119 5.98 13.44 -2.35
N LEU A 120 5.78 14.63 -1.77
CA LEU A 120 6.84 15.56 -1.40
C LEU A 120 6.63 15.98 0.05
N GLY A 121 7.70 16.17 0.81
CA GLY A 121 7.59 16.69 2.16
C GLY A 121 8.83 17.39 2.62
N ALA A 122 8.65 18.29 3.59
CA ALA A 122 9.71 19.00 4.28
C ALA A 122 9.34 19.15 5.75
N ASN A 123 10.34 19.32 6.60
CA ASN A 123 10.14 19.51 8.03
C ASN A 123 10.97 20.68 8.59
N SER A 124 10.60 21.11 9.78
CA SER A 124 11.26 22.19 10.54
C SER A 124 12.71 21.91 10.95
N GLY A 125 13.23 20.70 10.75
CA GLY A 125 14.61 20.30 11.04
C GLY A 125 15.49 20.18 9.79
N ASN A 126 15.15 20.89 8.71
CA ASN A 126 15.83 20.85 7.40
C ASN A 126 15.81 19.46 6.73
N GLY A 127 14.94 18.55 7.18
CA GLY A 127 14.69 17.28 6.52
C GLY A 127 13.69 17.44 5.38
N TRP A 128 13.82 16.59 4.36
CA TRP A 128 12.90 16.54 3.23
C TRP A 128 12.77 15.12 2.69
N GLN A 129 11.68 14.88 1.98
CA GLN A 129 11.39 13.59 1.38
C GLN A 129 10.69 13.75 0.04
N GLY A 130 10.96 12.83 -0.87
CA GLY A 130 10.32 12.76 -2.19
C GLY A 130 10.12 11.31 -2.59
N ALA A 131 8.97 11.01 -3.20
CA ALA A 131 8.72 9.70 -3.78
C ALA A 131 7.90 9.82 -5.06
N LEU A 132 8.27 9.02 -6.05
CA LEU A 132 7.54 8.81 -7.30
C LEU A 132 7.15 7.35 -7.38
N SER A 133 5.91 7.07 -7.79
CA SER A 133 5.43 5.71 -8.00
C SER A 133 4.60 5.60 -9.26
N TYR A 134 4.62 4.41 -9.86
CA TYR A 134 3.79 4.08 -11.01
C TYR A 134 3.34 2.63 -10.94
N ALA A 135 2.06 2.36 -11.17
CA ALA A 135 1.51 1.01 -11.18
C ALA A 135 0.46 0.87 -12.28
N LEU A 136 0.45 -0.27 -12.96
CA LEU A 136 -0.50 -0.59 -14.02
C LEU A 136 -1.09 -2.00 -13.83
N PRO A 137 -2.31 -2.23 -14.32
CA PRO A 137 -2.86 -3.57 -14.41
C PRO A 137 -2.14 -4.38 -15.49
N VAL A 138 -1.95 -5.68 -15.24
CA VAL A 138 -1.43 -6.65 -16.19
C VAL A 138 -2.55 -7.64 -16.52
N GLY A 139 -2.96 -7.66 -17.78
CA GLY A 139 -4.19 -8.34 -18.19
C GLY A 139 -5.42 -7.70 -17.54
N HIS A 140 -6.49 -8.49 -17.38
CA HIS A 140 -7.81 -7.98 -16.98
C HIS A 140 -8.41 -8.73 -15.80
N ARG A 141 -7.56 -9.40 -15.00
CA ARG A 141 -7.94 -10.24 -13.85
C ARG A 141 -7.45 -9.66 -12.51
N GLY A 142 -7.14 -8.38 -12.48
CA GLY A 142 -6.76 -7.65 -11.26
C GLY A 142 -5.32 -7.76 -10.83
N VAL A 143 -4.48 -8.45 -11.58
CA VAL A 143 -3.03 -8.45 -11.35
C VAL A 143 -2.47 -7.07 -11.66
N ARG A 144 -1.57 -6.56 -10.82
CA ARG A 144 -0.93 -5.25 -10.99
C ARG A 144 0.57 -5.36 -10.80
N VAL A 145 1.30 -4.62 -11.62
CA VAL A 145 2.74 -4.41 -11.48
C VAL A 145 2.98 -2.94 -11.24
N GLY A 146 3.85 -2.62 -10.30
CA GLY A 146 4.25 -1.24 -10.05
C GLY A 146 5.65 -1.13 -9.48
N GLY A 147 6.15 0.09 -9.43
CA GLY A 147 7.41 0.40 -8.79
C GLY A 147 7.43 1.81 -8.23
N SER A 148 8.39 2.06 -7.35
CA SER A 148 8.62 3.36 -6.75
C SER A 148 10.10 3.67 -6.64
N ILE A 149 10.41 4.95 -6.61
CA ILE A 149 11.69 5.48 -6.17
C ILE A 149 11.43 6.53 -5.10
N SER A 150 12.27 6.58 -4.09
CA SER A 150 12.16 7.57 -3.04
C SER A 150 13.52 8.02 -2.51
N GLN A 151 13.53 9.24 -1.98
CA GLN A 151 14.65 9.81 -1.26
C GLN A 151 14.13 10.48 0.01
N HIS A 152 14.84 10.27 1.11
CA HIS A 152 14.57 10.92 2.38
C HIS A 152 15.89 11.41 2.98
N ARG A 153 15.93 12.69 3.35
CA ARG A 153 17.05 13.32 4.03
C ARG A 153 16.63 13.82 5.39
N TYR A 154 17.47 13.60 6.40
CA TYR A 154 17.26 14.13 7.74
C TYR A 154 18.52 14.78 8.30
N GLN A 155 18.33 15.65 9.28
CA GLN A 155 19.38 16.22 10.09
C GLN A 155 18.93 16.20 11.56
N LEU A 156 19.82 15.76 12.45
CA LEU A 156 19.54 15.72 13.88
C LEU A 156 19.99 17.05 14.52
N GLY A 157 19.06 17.66 15.25
CA GLY A 157 19.29 18.84 16.06
C GLY A 157 19.24 18.54 17.55
N LYS A 158 18.97 19.58 18.34
CA LYS A 158 18.93 19.56 19.82
C LYS A 158 20.20 18.92 20.39
N ASP A 159 20.05 17.90 21.21
CA ASP A 159 21.13 17.23 21.94
C ASP A 159 22.17 16.61 20.99
N PHE A 160 21.77 16.31 19.75
CA PHE A 160 22.66 15.77 18.72
C PHE A 160 23.25 16.84 17.79
N LYS A 161 22.94 18.13 18.01
CA LYS A 161 23.42 19.22 17.14
C LYS A 161 24.94 19.28 17.08
N ALA A 162 25.62 19.05 18.21
CA ALA A 162 27.07 19.05 18.30
C ALA A 162 27.73 17.89 17.52
N LEU A 163 27.00 16.82 17.20
CA LEU A 163 27.50 15.69 16.42
C LEU A 163 27.48 15.96 14.91
N GLU A 164 26.76 17.01 14.49
CA GLU A 164 26.47 17.32 13.07
C GLU A 164 25.92 16.09 12.34
N ALA A 165 25.00 15.38 12.99
CA ALA A 165 24.47 14.12 12.49
C ALA A 165 23.39 14.35 11.43
N SER A 166 23.55 13.70 10.27
CA SER A 166 22.58 13.74 9.17
C SER A 166 22.58 12.42 8.41
N GLY A 167 21.61 12.24 7.52
CA GLY A 167 21.63 11.07 6.66
C GLY A 167 20.64 11.15 5.50
N ASP A 168 20.91 10.31 4.52
CA ASP A 168 20.14 10.18 3.29
C ASP A 168 19.79 8.71 3.08
N VAL A 169 18.54 8.45 2.75
CA VAL A 169 18.03 7.12 2.38
C VAL A 169 17.44 7.23 0.99
N ASN A 170 17.97 6.45 0.06
CA ASN A 170 17.41 6.29 -1.28
C ASN A 170 16.86 4.87 -1.39
N ALA A 171 15.63 4.72 -1.84
CA ALA A 171 15.02 3.42 -2.02
C ALA A 171 14.40 3.29 -3.42
N ALA A 172 14.41 2.08 -3.94
CA ALA A 172 13.71 1.69 -5.15
C ALA A 172 12.99 0.37 -4.91
N ASP A 173 11.74 0.29 -5.34
CA ASP A 173 10.88 -0.87 -5.13
C ASP A 173 10.26 -1.32 -6.45
N LEU A 174 10.13 -2.64 -6.61
CA LEU A 174 9.33 -3.27 -7.64
C LEU A 174 8.33 -4.20 -6.96
N GLN A 175 7.06 -4.12 -7.33
CA GLN A 175 5.99 -4.88 -6.71
C GLN A 175 5.05 -5.52 -7.74
N LEU A 176 4.58 -6.72 -7.41
CA LEU A 176 3.51 -7.46 -8.08
C LEU A 176 2.42 -7.73 -7.05
N SER A 177 1.16 -7.43 -7.39
CA SER A 177 0.01 -7.81 -6.55
C SER A 177 -1.09 -8.48 -7.35
N TRP A 178 -1.86 -9.35 -6.70
CA TRP A 178 -2.93 -10.11 -7.31
C TRP A 178 -4.08 -10.36 -6.32
N PRO A 179 -5.34 -10.41 -6.80
CA PRO A 179 -6.45 -10.77 -5.95
C PRO A 179 -6.37 -12.23 -5.53
N ILE A 180 -6.51 -12.49 -4.23
CA ILE A 180 -6.69 -13.84 -3.67
C ILE A 180 -8.20 -14.13 -3.56
N HIS A 181 -8.96 -13.15 -3.05
CA HIS A 181 -10.41 -13.25 -2.91
C HIS A 181 -11.05 -11.87 -3.05
N ARG A 182 -12.18 -11.79 -3.75
CA ARG A 182 -12.97 -10.55 -3.87
C ARG A 182 -14.46 -10.83 -3.80
N SER A 183 -15.12 -10.25 -2.80
CA SER A 183 -16.57 -10.23 -2.64
C SER A 183 -17.03 -8.81 -2.29
N ALA A 184 -18.35 -8.63 -2.06
CA ALA A 184 -18.88 -7.33 -1.67
C ALA A 184 -18.42 -6.90 -0.26
N GLY A 185 -18.15 -7.86 0.63
CA GLY A 185 -17.80 -7.61 2.03
C GLY A 185 -16.37 -7.97 2.42
N LEU A 186 -15.59 -8.61 1.54
CA LEU A 186 -14.22 -9.05 1.81
C LEU A 186 -13.34 -8.94 0.57
N ARG A 187 -12.14 -8.39 0.75
CA ARG A 187 -11.09 -8.31 -0.26
C ARG A 187 -9.78 -8.78 0.35
N LEU A 188 -9.13 -9.73 -0.31
CA LEU A 188 -7.81 -10.24 0.02
C LEU A 188 -6.91 -10.11 -1.21
N GLU A 189 -5.74 -9.54 -1.02
CA GLU A 189 -4.73 -9.30 -2.06
C GLU A 189 -3.37 -9.86 -1.61
N GLY A 190 -2.76 -10.67 -2.48
CA GLY A 190 -1.38 -11.11 -2.32
C GLY A 190 -0.43 -10.10 -2.95
N GLN A 191 0.74 -9.93 -2.36
CA GLN A 191 1.78 -9.03 -2.84
C GLN A 191 3.16 -9.68 -2.70
N VAL A 192 3.99 -9.50 -3.72
CA VAL A 192 5.45 -9.68 -3.66
C VAL A 192 6.10 -8.35 -3.98
N ALA A 193 7.12 -7.97 -3.22
CA ALA A 193 7.92 -6.78 -3.49
C ALA A 193 9.42 -7.08 -3.37
N LEU A 194 10.21 -6.40 -4.20
CA LEU A 194 11.67 -6.34 -4.13
C LEU A 194 12.04 -4.91 -3.80
N GLU A 195 12.84 -4.72 -2.77
CA GLU A 195 13.27 -3.42 -2.27
C GLU A 195 14.80 -3.35 -2.32
N LEU A 196 15.31 -2.23 -2.85
CA LEU A 196 16.71 -1.86 -2.84
C LEU A 196 16.87 -0.55 -2.07
N GLN A 197 17.77 -0.51 -1.10
CA GLN A 197 18.05 0.67 -0.29
C GLN A 197 19.52 1.04 -0.32
N ARG A 198 19.80 2.34 -0.38
CA ARG A 198 21.12 2.92 -0.12
C ARG A 198 20.98 3.92 1.01
N ILE A 199 21.69 3.67 2.10
CA ILE A 199 21.62 4.47 3.32
C ILE A 199 22.98 5.10 3.54
N ARG A 200 23.00 6.39 3.88
CA ARG A 200 24.18 7.11 4.30
C ARG A 200 23.89 7.82 5.62
N HIS A 201 24.74 7.59 6.61
CA HIS A 201 24.73 8.32 7.87
C HIS A 201 26.05 9.09 8.01
N LEU A 202 25.94 10.39 8.26
CA LEU A 202 27.06 11.29 8.48
C LEU A 202 27.08 11.75 9.94
N ARG A 203 28.28 11.81 10.52
CA ARG A 203 28.54 12.48 11.80
C ARG A 203 29.72 13.43 11.60
N GLY A 204 29.41 14.69 11.26
CA GLY A 204 30.39 15.68 10.83
C GLY A 204 31.47 15.96 11.87
N ALA A 205 31.08 16.09 13.15
CA ALA A 205 32.00 16.43 14.24
C ALA A 205 33.15 15.42 14.46
N VAL A 206 32.96 14.17 14.00
CA VAL A 206 33.95 13.09 14.11
C VAL A 206 34.34 12.50 12.76
N ASN A 207 34.00 13.17 11.66
CA ASN A 207 34.31 12.77 10.29
C ASN A 207 33.93 11.30 9.96
N VAL A 208 32.76 10.85 10.42
CA VAL A 208 32.28 9.51 10.09
C VAL A 208 31.28 9.56 8.92
N ASP A 209 31.59 8.80 7.87
CA ASP A 209 30.71 8.51 6.74
C ASP A 209 30.41 7.00 6.71
N ASP A 210 29.20 6.65 7.11
CA ASP A 210 28.70 5.28 7.17
C ASP A 210 27.72 5.06 6.02
N ARG A 211 28.13 4.23 5.06
CA ARG A 211 27.35 3.91 3.87
C ARG A 211 26.94 2.45 3.91
N ARG A 212 25.68 2.19 3.57
CA ARG A 212 25.09 0.86 3.64
C ARG A 212 24.22 0.59 2.42
N HIS A 213 24.17 -0.67 2.02
CA HIS A 213 23.27 -1.18 0.99
C HIS A 213 22.35 -2.23 1.59
N GLY A 214 21.05 -2.06 1.38
CA GLY A 214 20.03 -3.02 1.80
C GLY A 214 19.35 -3.62 0.57
N THR A 215 19.06 -4.90 0.63
CA THR A 215 18.18 -5.57 -0.33
C THR A 215 17.17 -6.41 0.44
N ALA A 216 15.90 -6.36 0.09
CA ALA A 216 14.88 -7.18 0.72
C ALA A 216 13.85 -7.69 -0.28
N THR A 217 13.36 -8.89 -0.04
CA THR A 217 12.17 -9.44 -0.68
C THR A 217 11.07 -9.52 0.37
N GLN A 218 9.90 -9.01 0.04
CA GLN A 218 8.73 -9.07 0.89
C GLN A 218 7.63 -9.90 0.25
N LEU A 219 6.99 -10.73 1.07
CA LEU A 219 5.71 -11.37 0.77
C LEU A 219 4.66 -10.79 1.72
N ALA A 220 3.51 -10.38 1.21
CA ALA A 220 2.44 -9.83 2.03
C ALA A 220 1.06 -10.29 1.58
N ILE A 221 0.14 -10.34 2.55
CA ILE A 221 -1.29 -10.46 2.32
C ILE A 221 -1.95 -9.22 2.91
N ASN A 222 -2.67 -8.48 2.09
CA ASN A 222 -3.47 -7.33 2.48
C ASN A 222 -4.95 -7.74 2.48
N GLY A 223 -5.69 -7.36 3.52
CA GLY A 223 -7.10 -7.70 3.68
C GLY A 223 -7.91 -6.49 4.08
N SER A 224 -9.13 -6.39 3.55
CA SER A 224 -10.14 -5.44 4.04
C SER A 224 -11.52 -6.04 3.92
N GLY A 225 -12.39 -5.76 4.89
CA GLY A 225 -13.77 -6.16 4.86
C GLY A 225 -14.67 -5.20 5.62
N SER A 226 -15.94 -5.16 5.24
CA SER A 226 -16.95 -4.29 5.85
C SER A 226 -18.33 -4.92 5.79
N GLY A 227 -19.14 -4.64 6.79
CA GLY A 227 -20.53 -5.06 6.90
C GLY A 227 -21.36 -4.04 7.68
N SER A 228 -22.60 -4.39 8.01
CA SER A 228 -23.53 -3.50 8.71
C SER A 228 -23.07 -3.06 10.10
N ALA A 229 -22.22 -3.86 10.75
CA ALA A 229 -21.72 -3.61 12.10
C ALA A 229 -20.37 -2.87 12.15
N GLY A 230 -19.73 -2.62 11.01
CA GLY A 230 -18.40 -2.03 10.95
C GLY A 230 -17.50 -2.62 9.87
N GLY A 231 -16.19 -2.52 10.06
CA GLY A 231 -15.21 -3.06 9.13
C GLY A 231 -13.85 -3.28 9.74
N ALA A 232 -13.01 -4.03 9.03
CA ALA A 232 -11.65 -4.30 9.42
C ALA A 232 -10.73 -4.26 8.21
N ALA A 233 -9.47 -3.90 8.45
CA ALA A 233 -8.43 -3.95 7.45
C ALA A 233 -7.11 -4.34 8.11
N GLY A 234 -6.24 -4.99 7.36
CA GLY A 234 -4.93 -5.30 7.87
C GLY A 234 -3.99 -5.88 6.82
N ARG A 235 -2.76 -6.09 7.28
CA ARG A 235 -1.67 -6.64 6.51
C ARG A 235 -0.88 -7.61 7.38
N LEU A 236 -0.49 -8.73 6.77
CA LEU A 236 0.53 -9.63 7.28
C LEU A 236 1.66 -9.66 6.26
N TRP A 237 2.91 -9.60 6.71
CA TRP A 237 4.05 -9.64 5.81
C TRP A 237 5.26 -10.35 6.40
N ILE A 238 6.09 -10.90 5.52
CA ILE A 238 7.40 -11.45 5.84
C ILE A 238 8.43 -10.81 4.92
N ASP A 239 9.54 -10.36 5.50
CA ASP A 239 10.70 -9.88 4.78
C ASP A 239 11.87 -10.85 4.94
N ALA A 240 12.59 -11.10 3.85
CA ALA A 240 13.92 -11.68 3.86
C ALA A 240 14.88 -10.68 3.22
N GLY A 241 15.89 -10.25 3.97
CA GLY A 241 16.79 -9.20 3.52
C GLY A 241 18.26 -9.43 3.85
N HIS A 242 19.09 -8.57 3.28
CA HIS A 242 20.52 -8.51 3.53
C HIS A 242 20.96 -7.04 3.62
N LEU A 243 21.74 -6.71 4.65
CA LEU A 243 22.33 -5.39 4.85
C LEU A 243 23.85 -5.50 4.78
N THR A 244 24.45 -4.73 3.89
CA THR A 244 25.90 -4.61 3.75
C THR A 244 26.37 -3.24 4.22
N LEU A 245 27.30 -3.21 5.18
CA LEU A 245 28.02 -2.00 5.59
C LEU A 245 29.28 -1.86 4.73
N LEU A 246 29.47 -0.71 4.10
CA LEU A 246 30.54 -0.51 3.11
C LEU A 246 31.87 -0.03 3.72
N ASN A 247 31.88 0.33 5.00
CA ASN A 247 33.06 0.82 5.70
C ASN A 247 33.57 -0.24 6.67
N ALA A 248 34.84 -0.66 6.52
CA ALA A 248 35.45 -1.71 7.36
C ALA A 248 35.50 -1.35 8.85
N ALA A 249 35.71 -0.07 9.19
CA ALA A 249 35.69 0.38 10.58
C ALA A 249 34.26 0.30 11.15
N GLN A 250 33.25 0.67 10.35
CA GLN A 250 31.84 0.53 10.76
C GLN A 250 31.42 -0.92 10.87
N LEU A 251 31.90 -1.81 9.99
CA LEU A 251 31.63 -3.25 10.08
C LEU A 251 32.20 -3.85 11.38
N ARG A 252 33.43 -3.48 11.76
CA ARG A 252 34.03 -3.91 13.04
C ARG A 252 33.27 -3.37 14.24
N PHE A 253 32.87 -2.09 14.18
CA PHE A 253 32.09 -1.47 15.24
C PHE A 253 30.71 -2.13 15.38
N ASP A 254 30.02 -2.38 14.27
CA ASP A 254 28.73 -3.08 14.23
C ASP A 254 28.85 -4.50 14.80
N ALA A 255 29.87 -5.26 14.40
CA ALA A 255 30.12 -6.60 14.91
C ALA A 255 30.30 -6.64 16.45
N ALA A 256 30.85 -5.57 17.04
CA ALA A 256 31.01 -5.43 18.49
C ALA A 256 29.78 -4.84 19.21
N THR A 257 28.80 -4.29 18.46
CA THR A 257 27.68 -3.54 19.02
C THR A 257 26.33 -4.03 18.49
N ALA A 258 25.78 -3.33 17.49
CA ALA A 258 24.42 -3.51 17.01
C ALA A 258 24.23 -4.80 16.20
N ARG A 259 25.28 -5.36 15.60
CA ARG A 259 25.27 -6.61 14.83
C ARG A 259 24.15 -6.64 13.78
N THR A 260 24.06 -5.57 13.00
CA THR A 260 23.02 -5.37 11.98
C THR A 260 23.44 -5.85 10.58
N ALA A 261 24.75 -6.02 10.36
CA ALA A 261 25.26 -6.50 9.08
C ALA A 261 24.84 -7.96 8.80
N GLY A 262 24.51 -8.26 7.55
CA GLY A 262 24.19 -9.60 7.08
C GLY A 262 22.71 -9.82 6.83
N HIS A 263 22.29 -11.09 6.90
CA HIS A 263 20.93 -11.50 6.60
C HIS A 263 20.00 -11.30 7.79
N TYR A 264 18.79 -10.85 7.48
CA TYR A 264 17.71 -10.77 8.47
C TYR A 264 16.42 -11.34 7.90
N GLY A 265 15.57 -11.82 8.80
CA GLY A 265 14.21 -12.24 8.51
C GLY A 265 13.27 -11.57 9.49
N ARG A 266 12.19 -10.98 8.97
CA ARG A 266 11.22 -10.24 9.77
C ARG A 266 9.80 -10.70 9.44
N LEU A 267 8.97 -10.87 10.45
CA LEU A 267 7.52 -11.04 10.35
C LEU A 267 6.83 -9.79 10.91
N GLY A 268 5.79 -9.32 10.26
CA GLY A 268 5.01 -8.20 10.77
C GLY A 268 3.51 -8.33 10.51
N ALA A 269 2.75 -7.64 11.35
CA ALA A 269 1.30 -7.56 11.28
C ALA A 269 0.83 -6.16 11.64
N ASP A 270 -0.19 -5.66 10.95
CA ASP A 270 -0.90 -4.42 11.27
C ASP A 270 -2.37 -4.63 10.93
N VAL A 271 -3.23 -4.66 11.95
CA VAL A 271 -4.65 -4.96 11.82
C VAL A 271 -5.44 -3.93 12.60
N SER A 272 -6.49 -3.41 11.97
CA SER A 272 -7.42 -2.47 12.59
C SER A 272 -8.86 -2.88 12.32
N ALA A 273 -9.74 -2.56 13.27
CA ALA A 273 -11.17 -2.76 13.16
C ALA A 273 -11.91 -1.53 13.71
N ILE A 274 -13.02 -1.19 13.07
CA ILE A 274 -13.99 -0.20 13.54
C ILE A 274 -15.35 -0.85 13.65
N THR A 275 -16.01 -0.68 14.80
CA THR A 275 -17.33 -1.25 15.08
C THR A 275 -18.30 -0.13 15.45
N TRP A 276 -19.52 -0.19 14.92
CA TRP A 276 -20.56 0.80 15.16
C TRP A 276 -21.43 0.35 16.34
N LEU A 277 -21.59 1.21 17.35
CA LEU A 277 -22.28 0.88 18.60
C LEU A 277 -23.60 1.62 18.76
N GLY A 278 -24.26 1.98 17.65
CA GLY A 278 -25.57 2.66 17.68
C GLY A 278 -25.54 4.09 18.21
N GLY A 279 -24.45 4.83 17.94
CA GLY A 279 -24.28 6.23 18.34
C GLY A 279 -22.81 6.63 18.57
N SER A 280 -21.96 5.64 18.78
CA SER A 280 -20.50 5.79 18.85
C SER A 280 -19.79 4.76 17.98
N THR A 281 -18.48 4.90 17.83
CA THR A 281 -17.64 3.91 17.16
C THR A 281 -16.53 3.46 18.10
N LEU A 282 -16.25 2.16 18.09
CA LEU A 282 -15.07 1.59 18.73
C LEU A 282 -14.04 1.30 17.65
N PHE A 283 -12.86 1.91 17.77
CA PHE A 283 -11.71 1.61 16.93
C PHE A 283 -10.66 0.86 17.74
N LEU A 284 -10.12 -0.21 17.16
CA LEU A 284 -9.02 -0.99 17.73
C LEU A 284 -7.96 -1.21 16.66
N ARG A 285 -6.69 -1.05 17.00
CA ARG A 285 -5.56 -1.41 16.13
C ARG A 285 -4.50 -2.17 16.90
N GLY A 286 -4.11 -3.33 16.37
CA GLY A 286 -2.95 -4.10 16.80
C GLY A 286 -1.88 -4.10 15.71
N ALA A 287 -0.66 -3.72 16.05
CA ALA A 287 0.46 -3.75 15.12
C ALA A 287 1.72 -4.27 15.81
N GLY A 288 2.57 -4.98 15.07
CA GLY A 288 3.78 -5.53 15.64
C GLY A 288 4.71 -6.13 14.61
N GLN A 289 5.90 -6.44 15.10
CA GLN A 289 7.01 -6.94 14.34
C GLN A 289 7.81 -7.92 15.21
N TRP A 290 8.35 -8.95 14.56
CA TRP A 290 9.33 -9.85 15.12
C TRP A 290 10.47 -10.09 14.14
N SER A 291 11.70 -10.20 14.64
CA SER A 291 12.91 -10.44 13.86
C SER A 291 13.78 -11.51 14.49
N ARG A 292 14.47 -12.29 13.64
CA ARG A 292 15.48 -13.26 14.09
C ARG A 292 16.86 -12.65 14.34
N ALA A 293 17.05 -11.40 13.93
CA ALA A 293 18.33 -10.70 13.99
C ALA A 293 18.13 -9.25 14.44
N ASN A 294 19.21 -8.63 14.90
CA ASN A 294 19.22 -7.20 15.16
C ASN A 294 19.06 -6.46 13.83
N LEU A 295 18.14 -5.51 13.77
CA LEU A 295 17.83 -4.76 12.55
C LEU A 295 18.53 -3.41 12.57
N ASP A 296 18.80 -2.89 11.37
CA ASP A 296 19.11 -1.48 11.25
C ASP A 296 17.90 -0.62 11.65
N SER A 297 18.18 0.59 12.14
CA SER A 297 17.19 1.62 12.49
C SER A 297 16.14 1.86 11.41
N SER A 298 16.48 1.73 10.12
CA SER A 298 15.54 1.85 9.00
C SER A 298 14.48 0.74 8.94
N LYS A 299 14.67 -0.37 9.67
CA LYS A 299 13.78 -1.54 9.69
C LYS A 299 13.22 -1.85 11.09
N LYS A 300 13.56 -1.05 12.10
CA LYS A 300 12.98 -1.20 13.46
C LYS A 300 11.54 -0.72 13.52
N PHE A 301 10.75 -1.35 14.37
CA PHE A 301 9.42 -0.89 14.69
C PHE A 301 9.50 0.23 15.73
N VAL A 302 8.86 1.37 15.45
CA VAL A 302 8.82 2.53 16.35
C VAL A 302 7.50 2.53 17.11
N LEU A 303 7.57 2.54 18.44
CA LEU A 303 6.40 2.52 19.31
C LEU A 303 5.81 3.92 19.54
N GLY A 304 6.62 4.95 19.74
CA GLY A 304 6.17 6.28 20.12
C GLY A 304 5.74 7.16 18.96
N GLY A 305 4.67 7.94 19.17
CA GLY A 305 4.20 8.96 18.22
C GLY A 305 2.69 8.94 18.00
N ALA A 306 2.22 9.82 17.14
CA ALA A 306 0.79 9.94 16.81
C ALA A 306 0.19 8.65 16.22
N ASP A 307 0.99 7.91 15.43
CA ASP A 307 0.59 6.63 14.82
C ASP A 307 0.97 5.40 15.68
N GLY A 308 1.55 5.64 16.86
CA GLY A 308 2.02 4.64 17.81
C GLY A 308 1.32 4.75 19.17
N VAL A 309 2.06 4.54 20.26
CA VAL A 309 1.64 4.90 21.62
C VAL A 309 1.52 6.42 21.70
N ARG A 310 0.28 6.90 21.70
CA ARG A 310 -0.07 8.30 21.89
C ARG A 310 0.49 8.81 23.23
N ALA A 311 0.70 10.11 23.34
CA ALA A 311 1.37 10.80 24.46
C ALA A 311 2.91 10.59 24.56
N TRP A 312 3.52 9.80 23.66
CA TRP A 312 4.98 9.71 23.53
C TRP A 312 5.47 10.44 22.26
N PRO A 313 6.68 11.03 22.28
CA PRO A 313 7.30 11.63 21.10
C PRO A 313 7.44 10.65 19.92
N SER A 314 7.26 11.16 18.70
CA SER A 314 7.49 10.38 17.48
C SER A 314 8.94 9.93 17.38
N GLY A 315 9.17 8.63 17.26
CA GLY A 315 10.52 8.05 17.20
C GLY A 315 11.00 7.40 18.50
N ASP A 316 10.25 7.55 19.60
CA ASP A 316 10.61 6.92 20.87
C ASP A 316 10.32 5.42 20.86
N GLY A 317 11.16 4.64 21.53
CA GLY A 317 10.96 3.20 21.68
C GLY A 317 11.03 2.44 20.35
N ALA A 318 12.21 2.38 19.73
CA ALA A 318 12.45 1.58 18.53
C ALA A 318 13.00 0.19 18.88
N GLY A 319 12.39 -0.86 18.36
CA GLY A 319 12.74 -2.25 18.66
C GLY A 319 12.83 -3.14 17.41
N ASP A 320 13.63 -4.19 17.51
CA ASP A 320 13.68 -5.26 16.51
C ASP A 320 12.40 -6.12 16.59
N ASP A 321 11.99 -6.40 17.83
CA ASP A 321 10.72 -6.99 18.23
C ASP A 321 9.87 -5.96 18.96
N ALA A 322 8.62 -5.79 18.55
CA ALA A 322 7.70 -4.87 19.20
C ALA A 322 6.25 -5.26 18.93
N ALA A 323 5.36 -4.91 19.86
CA ALA A 323 3.93 -4.99 19.67
C ALA A 323 3.25 -3.75 20.28
N LEU A 324 2.18 -3.32 19.64
CA LEU A 324 1.35 -2.19 20.00
C LEU A 324 -0.12 -2.59 19.88
N LEU A 325 -0.92 -2.16 20.85
CA LEU A 325 -2.39 -2.23 20.81
C LEU A 325 -2.94 -0.86 21.23
N GLN A 326 -3.86 -0.29 20.46
CA GLN A 326 -4.41 1.06 20.71
C GLN A 326 -5.83 1.28 20.20
#